data_AF-A0A1B6MQ81-F1
#
_entry.id   AF-A0A1B6MQ81-F1
#
_cell.length_a   1.000
_cell.length_b   1.000
_cell.length_c   1.000
_cell.angle_alpha   90.00
_cell.angle_beta   90.00
_cell.angle_gamma   90.00
#
_symmetry.space_group_name_H-M   'P 1'
#
loop_
_entity.id
_entity.type
_entity.pdbx_description
1 polymer ?
#
loop_
_entity_poly.entity_id
_entity_poly.type
_entity_poly.pdbx_seq_one_letter_code
_entity_poly.pdbx_strand_id
1 'polypeptide(L)'
;MGQPQQVTKLNGDSEMARRRSYTCYNVLFWLTQGVGLLALMLLCVWVFGFRHGLAWNSQPKIQFNWHVLCMPTGLIYLCGLELMTFRALRNGKKKTLKLLHGGYIVPIVVLIIIGYWAILDCHNYQGKPNWFSL
;
A
#
# COMPACT_ATOMS: atom_id res chain seq x y z
N MET A 1 1.79 55.79 -6.27
CA MET A 1 0.64 55.04 -6.83
C MET A 1 1.13 53.83 -7.65
N GLY A 2 1.98 52.96 -7.09
CA GLY A 2 2.76 51.95 -7.85
C GLY A 2 2.69 50.51 -7.32
N GLN A 3 1.57 50.10 -6.71
CA GLN A 3 1.47 48.78 -6.03
C GLN A 3 0.58 47.68 -6.66
N PRO A 4 -0.26 47.87 -7.70
CA PRO A 4 -1.12 46.79 -8.18
C PRO A 4 -0.38 45.74 -9.03
N GLN A 5 0.65 46.13 -9.79
CA GLN A 5 1.35 45.19 -10.68
C GLN A 5 2.31 44.26 -9.93
N GLN A 6 2.98 44.73 -8.87
CA GLN A 6 3.92 43.92 -8.09
C GLN A 6 3.21 42.82 -7.30
N VAL A 7 2.04 43.12 -6.71
CA VAL A 7 1.21 42.14 -5.99
C VAL A 7 0.66 41.07 -6.95
N THR A 8 0.27 41.46 -8.16
CA THR A 8 -0.23 40.52 -9.17
C THR A 8 0.87 39.55 -9.64
N LYS A 9 2.10 40.04 -9.82
CA LYS A 9 3.26 39.20 -10.17
C LYS A 9 3.60 38.20 -9.06
N LEU A 10 3.68 38.65 -7.81
CA LEU A 10 3.97 37.81 -6.65
C LEU A 10 2.91 36.70 -6.43
N ASN A 11 1.63 37.04 -6.64
CA ASN A 11 0.54 36.05 -6.60
C ASN A 11 0.66 35.04 -7.76
N GLY A 12 1.06 35.50 -8.95
CA GLY A 12 1.31 34.61 -10.10
C GLY A 12 2.47 33.63 -9.88
N ASP A 13 3.58 34.12 -9.33
CA ASP A 13 4.78 33.32 -9.08
C ASP A 13 4.54 32.27 -7.98
N SER A 14 3.81 32.62 -6.92
CA SER A 14 3.45 31.70 -5.83
C SER A 14 2.44 30.62 -6.26
N GLU A 15 1.45 30.99 -7.08
CA GLU A 15 0.50 30.03 -7.67
C GLU A 15 1.20 29.06 -8.63
N MET A 16 2.13 29.54 -9.47
CA MET A 16 2.94 28.69 -10.35
C MET A 16 3.84 27.73 -9.57
N ALA A 17 4.54 28.21 -8.54
CA ALA A 17 5.38 27.36 -7.69
C ALA A 17 4.55 26.27 -7.01
N ARG A 18 3.37 26.63 -6.47
CA ARG A 18 2.44 25.69 -5.84
C ARG A 18 1.93 24.64 -6.82
N ARG A 19 1.51 25.03 -8.04
CA ARG A 19 1.09 24.10 -9.11
C ARG A 19 2.20 23.12 -9.48
N ARG A 20 3.44 23.62 -9.64
CA ARG A 20 4.60 22.77 -9.96
C ARG A 20 4.88 21.73 -8.86
N SER A 21 4.77 22.12 -7.59
CA SER A 21 4.90 21.17 -6.46
C SER A 21 3.80 20.10 -6.45
N TYR A 22 2.55 20.46 -6.74
CA TYR A 22 1.46 19.49 -6.85
C TYR A 22 1.63 18.54 -8.04
N THR A 23 2.06 19.05 -9.20
CA THR A 23 2.35 18.21 -10.37
C THR A 23 3.49 17.23 -10.08
N CYS A 24 4.58 17.69 -9.45
CA CYS A 24 5.70 16.83 -9.07
C CYS A 24 5.26 15.74 -8.07
N TYR A 25 4.48 16.13 -7.05
CA TYR A 25 3.91 15.19 -6.09
C TYR A 25 3.04 14.14 -6.77
N ASN A 26 2.16 14.54 -7.70
CA ASN A 26 1.30 13.61 -8.43
C ASN A 26 2.11 12.65 -9.32
N VAL A 27 3.15 13.14 -9.99
CA VAL A 27 4.05 12.30 -10.80
C VAL A 27 4.75 11.26 -9.92
N LEU A 28 5.32 11.68 -8.79
CA LEU A 28 5.95 10.78 -7.82
C LEU A 28 4.95 9.77 -7.26
N PHE A 29 3.74 10.21 -6.94
CA PHE A 29 2.65 9.33 -6.48
C PHE A 29 2.39 8.23 -7.49
N TRP A 30 2.12 8.57 -8.76
CA TRP A 30 1.84 7.57 -9.81
C TRP A 30 3.03 6.66 -10.11
N LEU A 31 4.27 7.19 -10.07
CA LEU A 31 5.47 6.37 -10.21
C LEU A 31 5.59 5.33 -9.10
N THR A 32 5.47 5.74 -7.84
CA THR A 32 5.52 4.82 -6.70
C THR A 32 4.40 3.79 -6.74
N GLN A 33 3.19 4.19 -7.15
CA GLN A 33 2.09 3.24 -7.36
C GLN A 33 2.39 2.22 -8.46
N GLY A 34 2.97 2.65 -9.58
CA GLY A 34 3.39 1.76 -10.66
C GLY A 34 4.45 0.74 -10.19
N VAL A 35 5.44 1.19 -9.43
CA VAL A 35 6.48 0.30 -8.85
C VAL A 35 5.88 -0.69 -7.85
N GLY A 36 4.97 -0.24 -6.98
CA GLY A 36 4.27 -1.10 -6.03
C GLY A 36 3.42 -2.16 -6.72
N LEU A 37 2.66 -1.78 -7.74
CA LEU A 37 1.86 -2.71 -8.54
C LEU A 37 2.72 -3.69 -9.32
N LEU A 38 3.85 -3.24 -9.88
CA LEU A 38 4.80 -4.12 -10.56
C LEU A 38 5.38 -5.17 -9.60
N ALA A 39 5.74 -4.77 -8.38
CA ALA A 39 6.22 -5.69 -7.35
C ALA A 39 5.15 -6.73 -6.98
N LEU A 40 3.88 -6.32 -6.85
CA LEU A 40 2.78 -7.26 -6.63
C LEU A 40 2.55 -8.19 -7.81
N MET A 41 2.66 -7.70 -9.05
CA MET A 41 2.55 -8.56 -10.23
C MET A 41 3.66 -9.60 -10.29
N LEU A 42 4.91 -9.22 -10.01
CA LEU A 42 6.04 -10.15 -9.92
C LEU A 42 5.81 -11.20 -8.83
N LEU A 43 5.26 -10.80 -7.68
CA LEU A 43 4.91 -11.71 -6.59
C LEU A 43 3.81 -12.70 -6.99
N CYS A 44 2.77 -12.23 -7.69
CA CYS A 44 1.73 -13.08 -8.26
C CYS A 44 2.32 -14.08 -9.25
N VAL A 45 3.11 -13.61 -10.23
CA VAL A 45 3.79 -14.48 -11.21
C VAL A 45 4.68 -15.49 -10.51
N TRP A 46 5.37 -15.10 -9.44
CA TRP A 46 6.20 -16.01 -8.68
C TRP A 46 5.38 -17.13 -8.01
N VAL A 47 4.27 -16.78 -7.36
CA VAL A 47 3.40 -17.77 -6.71
C VAL A 47 2.72 -18.71 -7.73
N PHE A 48 2.14 -18.15 -8.79
CA PHE A 48 1.42 -18.95 -9.78
C PHE A 48 2.36 -19.74 -10.70
N GLY A 49 3.52 -19.18 -11.06
CA GLY A 49 4.49 -19.81 -11.96
C GLY A 49 5.43 -20.80 -11.29
N PHE A 50 5.95 -20.48 -10.09
CA PHE A 50 7.02 -21.28 -9.45
C PHE A 50 6.56 -22.04 -8.21
N ARG A 51 5.41 -21.70 -7.62
CA ARG A 51 4.95 -22.28 -6.34
C ARG A 51 3.67 -23.11 -6.44
N HIS A 52 3.32 -23.53 -7.66
CA HIS A 52 2.16 -24.39 -7.96
C HIS A 52 0.80 -23.75 -7.60
N GLY A 53 0.74 -22.41 -7.51
CA GLY A 53 -0.50 -21.66 -7.31
C GLY A 53 -0.96 -21.53 -5.86
N LEU A 54 -2.28 -21.43 -5.67
CA LEU A 54 -2.96 -21.22 -4.39
C LEU A 54 -3.90 -22.38 -4.10
N ALA A 55 -3.75 -23.01 -2.93
CA ALA A 55 -4.63 -24.06 -2.45
C ALA A 55 -4.89 -23.85 -0.96
N TRP A 56 -6.15 -24.01 -0.55
CA TRP A 56 -6.57 -23.79 0.83
C TRP A 56 -6.46 -25.05 1.70
N ASN A 57 -6.71 -26.24 1.15
CA ASN A 57 -6.86 -27.47 1.96
C ASN A 57 -6.13 -28.71 1.40
N SER A 58 -5.21 -28.53 0.45
CA SER A 58 -4.62 -29.66 -0.28
C SER A 58 -3.20 -29.98 0.16
N GLN A 59 -2.35 -28.98 0.45
CA GLN A 59 -0.95 -29.18 0.82
C GLN A 59 -0.43 -28.02 1.70
N PRO A 60 0.25 -28.30 2.83
CA PRO A 60 0.74 -27.26 3.74
C PRO A 60 1.77 -26.33 3.07
N LYS A 61 2.55 -26.84 2.11
CA LYS A 61 3.51 -26.02 1.34
C LYS A 61 2.83 -24.98 0.44
N ILE A 62 1.61 -25.24 -0.02
CA ILE A 62 0.85 -24.35 -0.90
C ILE A 62 0.03 -23.36 -0.07
N GLN A 63 -0.43 -23.75 1.12
CA GLN A 63 -1.06 -22.82 2.08
C GLN A 63 -0.13 -21.67 2.45
N PHE A 64 1.18 -21.93 2.58
CA PHE A 64 2.18 -20.89 2.83
C PHE A 64 2.23 -19.82 1.73
N ASN A 65 1.83 -20.13 0.50
CA ASN A 65 1.83 -19.14 -0.58
C ASN A 65 0.80 -18.02 -0.33
N TRP A 66 -0.30 -18.30 0.39
CA TRP A 66 -1.26 -17.27 0.82
C TRP A 66 -0.61 -16.23 1.73
N HIS A 67 0.25 -16.68 2.65
CA HIS A 67 1.00 -15.79 3.51
C HIS A 67 1.88 -14.83 2.70
N VAL A 68 2.66 -15.37 1.76
CA VAL A 68 3.62 -14.60 0.97
C VAL A 68 2.93 -13.63 0.00
N LEU A 69 1.68 -13.87 -0.39
CA LEU A 69 0.89 -12.91 -1.18
C LEU A 69 0.16 -11.88 -0.31
N CYS A 70 -0.51 -12.32 0.75
CA CYS A 70 -1.35 -11.46 1.58
C CYS A 70 -0.52 -10.44 2.38
N MET A 71 0.65 -10.83 2.91
CA MET A 71 1.46 -9.92 3.73
C MET A 71 2.04 -8.73 2.95
N PRO A 72 2.77 -8.91 1.83
CA PRO A 72 3.28 -7.78 1.05
C PRO A 72 2.16 -6.91 0.49
N THR A 73 1.03 -7.51 0.10
CA THR A 73 -0.13 -6.75 -0.39
C THR A 73 -0.73 -5.86 0.70
N GLY A 74 -0.95 -6.41 1.91
CA GLY A 74 -1.50 -5.67 3.03
C GLY A 74 -0.51 -4.68 3.64
N LEU A 75 0.64 -5.17 4.11
CA LEU A 75 1.59 -4.40 4.91
C LEU A 75 2.50 -3.48 4.12
N ILE A 76 2.83 -3.81 2.87
CA ILE A 76 3.76 -3.01 2.06
C ILE A 76 2.96 -2.11 1.12
N TYR A 77 2.14 -2.71 0.26
CA TYR A 77 1.44 -1.94 -0.76
C TYR A 77 0.31 -1.07 -0.17
N LEU A 78 -0.65 -1.67 0.54
CA LEU A 78 -1.80 -0.92 1.06
C LEU A 78 -1.42 0.07 2.17
N CYS A 79 -0.53 -0.30 3.11
CA CYS A 79 0.00 0.66 4.08
C CYS A 79 0.75 1.82 3.41
N GLY A 80 1.55 1.55 2.38
CA GLY A 80 2.24 2.58 1.62
C GLY A 80 1.27 3.53 0.92
N LEU A 81 0.21 2.99 0.33
CA LEU A 81 -0.87 3.76 -0.30
C LEU A 81 -1.64 4.62 0.71
N GLU A 82 -1.93 4.08 1.90
CA GLU A 82 -2.60 4.77 3.01
C GLU A 82 -1.78 5.98 3.48
N LEU A 83 -0.51 5.77 3.82
CA LEU A 83 0.40 6.83 4.25
C LEU A 83 0.56 7.92 3.18
N MET A 84 0.70 7.53 1.91
CA MET A 84 0.91 8.48 0.83
C MET A 84 -0.36 9.30 0.55
N THR A 85 -1.54 8.66 0.57
CA THR A 85 -2.85 9.34 0.43
C THR A 85 -3.12 10.31 1.57
N PHE A 86 -2.75 9.95 2.80
CA PHE A 86 -2.86 10.85 3.96
C PHE A 86 -2.01 12.12 3.79
N ARG A 87 -0.81 11.98 3.21
CA ARG A 87 0.06 13.12 2.89
C ARG A 87 -0.47 14.00 1.76
N ALA A 88 -1.07 13.40 0.73
CA ALA A 88 -1.70 14.14 -0.38
C ALA A 88 -2.80 15.08 0.12
N LEU A 89 -3.57 14.62 1.11
CA LEU A 89 -4.79 15.26 1.59
C LEU A 89 -4.60 16.04 2.90
N ARG A 90 -3.38 16.48 3.22
CA ARG A 90 -3.06 17.23 4.45
C ARG A 90 -3.95 18.48 4.66
N ASN A 91 -4.41 19.11 3.58
CA ASN A 91 -5.29 20.29 3.62
C ASN A 91 -6.79 19.95 3.54
N GLY A 92 -7.15 18.66 3.55
CA GLY A 92 -8.53 18.18 3.41
C GLY A 92 -9.37 18.29 4.68
N LYS A 93 -10.69 18.11 4.52
CA LYS A 93 -11.64 18.08 5.65
C LYS A 93 -11.33 16.88 6.56
N LYS A 94 -11.32 17.10 7.89
CA LYS A 94 -11.05 16.05 8.90
C LYS A 94 -11.93 14.80 8.74
N LYS A 95 -13.17 14.94 8.25
CA LYS A 95 -14.09 13.82 7.99
C LYS A 95 -13.60 12.91 6.86
N THR A 96 -13.15 13.49 5.73
CA THR A 96 -12.63 12.74 4.57
C THR A 96 -11.37 11.98 4.93
N LEU A 97 -10.49 12.59 5.74
CA LEU A 97 -9.25 11.98 6.20
C LEU A 97 -9.51 10.71 7.04
N LYS A 98 -10.49 10.77 7.95
CA LYS A 98 -10.89 9.61 8.77
C LYS A 98 -11.54 8.50 7.93
N LEU A 99 -12.35 8.88 6.94
CA LEU A 99 -13.00 7.90 6.05
C LEU A 99 -11.96 7.15 5.21
N LEU A 100 -10.96 7.86 4.67
CA LEU A 100 -9.90 7.23 3.89
C LEU A 100 -9.03 6.33 4.75
N HIS A 101 -8.62 6.80 5.95
CA HIS A 101 -7.86 5.96 6.88
C HIS A 101 -8.63 4.68 7.22
N GLY A 102 -9.91 4.77 7.60
CA GLY A 102 -10.74 3.60 7.83
C GLY A 102 -10.88 2.71 6.60
N GLY A 103 -11.05 3.31 5.42
CA GLY A 103 -11.17 2.59 4.15
C GLY A 103 -9.93 1.76 3.78
N TYR A 104 -8.74 2.22 4.13
CA TYR A 104 -7.50 1.46 3.89
C TYR A 104 -7.16 0.50 5.03
N ILE A 105 -7.36 0.89 6.29
CA ILE A 105 -6.99 0.04 7.44
C ILE A 105 -7.84 -1.23 7.52
N VAL A 106 -9.13 -1.17 7.17
CA VAL A 106 -10.00 -2.35 7.17
C VAL A 106 -9.46 -3.48 6.28
N PRO A 107 -9.21 -3.28 4.97
CA PRO A 107 -8.65 -4.33 4.11
C PRO A 107 -7.22 -4.73 4.51
N ILE A 108 -6.40 -3.80 5.02
CA ILE A 108 -5.06 -4.13 5.55
C ILE A 108 -5.16 -5.17 6.66
N VAL A 109 -6.02 -4.92 7.65
CA VAL A 109 -6.21 -5.82 8.80
C VAL A 109 -6.75 -7.17 8.35
N VAL A 110 -7.72 -7.20 7.42
CA VAL A 110 -8.27 -8.46 6.87
C VAL A 110 -7.18 -9.29 6.19
N LEU A 111 -6.33 -8.68 5.36
CA LEU A 111 -5.24 -9.38 4.67
C LEU A 111 -4.18 -9.91 5.64
N ILE A 112 -3.84 -9.14 6.67
CA ILE A 112 -2.89 -9.57 7.72
C ILE A 112 -3.45 -10.78 8.46
N ILE A 113 -4.73 -10.76 8.85
CA ILE A 113 -5.37 -11.87 9.55
C ILE A 113 -5.32 -13.15 8.69
N ILE A 114 -5.69 -13.06 7.41
CA ILE A 114 -5.66 -14.21 6.49
C ILE A 114 -4.23 -14.74 6.31
N GLY A 115 -3.27 -13.84 6.05
CA GLY A 115 -1.87 -14.24 5.84
C GLY A 115 -1.23 -14.84 7.09
N TYR A 116 -1.63 -14.40 8.27
CA TYR A 116 -1.16 -14.92 9.54
C TYR A 116 -1.81 -16.28 9.85
N TRP A 117 -3.11 -16.40 9.63
CA TRP A 117 -3.83 -17.66 9.81
C TRP A 117 -3.27 -18.77 8.90
N ALA A 118 -2.90 -18.43 7.66
CA ALA A 118 -2.26 -19.36 6.72
C ALA A 118 -0.92 -19.94 7.22
N ILE A 119 -0.11 -19.16 7.98
CA ILE A 119 1.13 -19.70 8.60
C ILE A 119 0.78 -20.67 9.71
N LEU A 120 -0.12 -20.28 10.60
CA LEU A 120 -0.47 -21.10 11.76
C LEU A 120 -1.00 -22.45 11.32
N ASP A 121 -1.87 -22.44 10.32
CA ASP A 121 -2.42 -23.66 9.74
C ASP A 121 -1.31 -24.53 9.13
N CYS A 122 -0.41 -23.94 8.34
CA CYS A 122 0.74 -24.65 7.77
C CYS A 122 1.65 -25.30 8.82
N HIS A 123 1.98 -24.58 9.90
CA HIS A 123 2.79 -25.12 10.99
C HIS A 123 2.06 -26.22 11.76
N ASN A 124 0.76 -26.05 12.02
CA ASN A 124 -0.06 -27.05 12.69
C ASN A 124 -0.15 -28.35 11.87
N TYR A 125 -0.35 -28.25 10.55
CA TYR A 125 -0.31 -29.39 9.64
C TYR A 125 1.07 -30.08 9.56
N GLN A 126 2.16 -29.33 9.76
CA GLN A 126 3.52 -29.87 9.76
C GLN A 126 3.98 -30.37 11.14
N GLY A 127 3.18 -30.20 12.20
CA GLY A 127 3.57 -30.53 13.57
C GLY A 127 4.77 -29.73 14.07
N LYS A 128 5.03 -28.55 13.48
CA LYS A 128 6.17 -27.70 13.88
C LYS A 128 5.75 -26.78 15.03
N PRO A 129 6.65 -26.53 16.00
CA PRO A 129 6.38 -25.52 17.02
C PRO A 129 6.23 -24.15 16.34
N ASN A 130 5.31 -23.34 16.83
CA ASN A 130 5.21 -21.94 16.42
C ASN A 130 6.22 -21.10 17.21
N TRP A 131 6.62 -19.93 16.67
CA TRP A 131 7.34 -18.88 17.43
C TRP A 131 8.78 -19.17 17.85
N PHE A 132 9.47 -20.06 17.13
CA PHE A 132 10.89 -20.36 17.39
C PHE A 132 11.86 -19.42 16.65
N SER A 133 11.38 -18.73 15.61
CA SER A 133 12.16 -17.79 14.81
C SER A 133 12.18 -16.39 15.44
N LEU A 134 13.33 -15.70 15.32
CA LEU A 134 13.62 -14.38 15.88
C LEU A 134 12.70 -13.26 15.34
#